data_AF-F0GC06-F1
#
_entry.id   AF-F0GC06-F1
#
_cell.length_a   1.000
_cell.length_b   1.000
_cell.length_c   1.000
_cell.angle_alpha   90.00
_cell.angle_beta   90.00
_cell.angle_gamma   90.00
#
_symmetry.space_group_name_H-M   'P 1'
#
loop_
_entity.id
_entity.type
_entity.pdbx_description
1 polymer ?
#
loop_
_entity_poly.entity_id
_entity_poly.type
_entity_poly.pdbx_seq_one_letter_code
_entity_poly.pdbx_strand_id
1 'polypeptide(L)'
;GGSRGYLQLLRGAFDVEMAQPALKVLRDAGIAFRELDAAGCTAIEPGLRWARQAPVGGIYLPDDEAGDCARFTRELRALCEANGVTFRLRTELRALDVAGGRVRGVRIAARDLRDDGHRTRDDAPLAADAVVVALGVDSARLLRPYGIDVPLYPVKGYSATLAVVDDEKAPRAALMDESLKTAITRFGPTLRVAGTAELGSRHAALRQQALDTLMKVLDDWFPQAAD
;
A
#
# COMPACT_ATOMS: atom_id res chain seq x y z
N GLY A 1 11.39 -11.06 10.85
CA GLY A 1 11.59 -10.03 11.89
C GLY A 1 10.24 -9.74 12.45
N GLY A 2 10.07 -9.83 13.77
CA GLY A 2 8.77 -9.58 14.40
C GLY A 2 8.35 -8.12 14.21
N SER A 3 7.05 -7.90 13.99
CA SER A 3 6.47 -6.56 14.04
C SER A 3 6.73 -5.94 15.41
N ARG A 4 6.93 -4.62 15.46
CA ARG A 4 7.11 -3.85 16.70
C ARG A 4 5.91 -2.94 16.98
N GLY A 5 4.75 -3.28 16.43
CA GLY A 5 3.56 -2.42 16.44
C GLY A 5 3.64 -1.32 15.38
N TYR A 6 2.66 -0.42 15.44
CA TYR A 6 2.52 0.74 14.57
C TYR A 6 2.39 2.01 15.40
N LEU A 7 3.15 3.06 15.03
CA LEU A 7 3.11 4.35 15.72
C LEU A 7 2.52 5.43 14.82
N GLN A 8 1.45 6.08 15.25
CA GLN A 8 0.95 7.29 14.61
C GLN A 8 1.52 8.51 15.32
N LEU A 9 2.18 9.40 14.59
CA LEU A 9 2.79 10.62 15.10
C LEU A 9 1.87 11.82 14.87
N LEU A 10 1.67 12.59 15.93
CA LEU A 10 0.84 13.80 15.95
C LEU A 10 1.76 15.01 16.02
N ARG A 11 1.63 15.96 15.08
CA ARG A 11 2.47 17.16 15.00
C ARG A 11 1.94 18.31 15.85
N GLY A 12 0.63 18.40 16.00
CA GLY A 12 -0.01 19.49 16.73
C GLY A 12 -1.32 19.11 17.41
N ALA A 13 -1.86 20.05 18.20
CA ALA A 13 -3.12 19.86 18.92
C ALA A 13 -4.30 19.52 18.00
N PHE A 14 -4.28 20.04 16.77
CA PHE A 14 -5.29 19.70 15.76
C PHE A 14 -5.30 18.20 15.43
N ASP A 15 -4.14 17.55 15.31
CA ASP A 15 -4.08 16.11 15.03
C ASP A 15 -4.61 15.31 16.21
N VAL A 16 -4.32 15.74 17.45
CA VAL A 16 -4.82 15.11 18.68
C VAL A 16 -6.34 15.14 18.73
N GLU A 17 -6.94 16.29 18.41
CA GLU A 17 -8.40 16.44 18.35
C GLU A 17 -9.01 15.55 17.25
N MET A 18 -8.43 15.59 16.04
CA MET A 18 -8.92 14.82 14.89
C MET A 18 -8.78 13.31 15.07
N ALA A 19 -7.89 12.84 15.95
CA ALA A 19 -7.74 11.42 16.25
C ALA A 19 -8.82 10.87 17.20
N GLN A 20 -9.50 11.73 17.98
CA GLN A 20 -10.45 11.29 19.02
C GLN A 20 -11.59 10.39 18.52
N PRO A 21 -12.22 10.66 17.36
CA PRO A 21 -13.24 9.75 16.81
C PRO A 21 -12.69 8.35 16.51
N ALA A 22 -11.49 8.27 15.92
CA ALA A 22 -10.85 6.99 15.62
C ALA A 22 -10.50 6.23 16.90
N LEU A 23 -9.95 6.93 17.91
CA LEU A 23 -9.65 6.35 19.23
C LEU A 23 -10.91 5.81 19.92
N LYS A 24 -12.06 6.48 19.77
CA LYS A 24 -13.33 5.96 20.28
C LYS A 24 -13.69 4.63 19.62
N VAL A 25 -13.56 4.53 18.29
CA VAL A 25 -13.82 3.28 17.55
C VAL A 25 -12.89 2.16 18.03
N LEU A 26 -11.59 2.45 18.23
CA LEU A 26 -10.65 1.46 18.77
C LEU A 26 -11.06 0.97 20.17
N ARG A 27 -11.48 1.89 21.05
CA ARG A 27 -11.99 1.55 22.40
C ARG A 27 -13.23 0.68 22.34
N ASP A 28 -14.22 1.08 21.55
CA ASP A 28 -15.48 0.34 21.42
C ASP A 28 -15.26 -1.07 20.84
N ALA A 29 -14.27 -1.23 19.95
CA ALA A 29 -13.89 -2.50 19.35
C ALA A 29 -12.97 -3.37 20.24
N GLY A 30 -12.52 -2.85 21.38
CA GLY A 30 -11.57 -3.56 22.26
C GLY A 30 -10.18 -3.74 21.65
N ILE A 31 -9.80 -2.90 20.68
CA ILE A 31 -8.47 -2.93 20.05
C ILE A 31 -7.48 -2.30 21.01
N ALA A 32 -6.35 -2.96 21.26
CA ALA A 32 -5.30 -2.43 22.13
C ALA A 32 -4.62 -1.23 21.46
N PHE A 33 -4.53 -0.11 22.19
CA PHE A 33 -3.73 1.04 21.80
C PHE A 33 -3.25 1.79 23.05
N ARG A 34 -2.26 2.66 22.86
CA ARG A 34 -1.78 3.60 23.88
C ARG A 34 -1.64 4.99 23.30
N GLU A 35 -2.24 5.97 23.95
CA GLU A 35 -1.92 7.38 23.72
C GLU A 35 -0.59 7.70 24.42
N LEU A 36 0.33 8.32 23.70
CA LEU A 36 1.69 8.61 24.13
C LEU A 36 1.93 10.11 24.09
N ASP A 37 2.74 10.60 25.03
CA ASP A 37 3.38 11.90 24.92
C ASP A 37 4.65 11.80 24.04
N ALA A 38 5.34 12.92 23.85
CA ALA A 38 6.57 12.98 23.06
C ALA A 38 7.63 11.98 23.53
N ALA A 39 7.83 11.85 24.85
CA ALA A 39 8.82 10.95 25.43
C ALA A 39 8.45 9.48 25.20
N GLY A 40 7.16 9.15 25.32
CA GLY A 40 6.63 7.83 24.98
C GLY A 40 6.86 7.48 23.51
N CYS A 41 6.63 8.42 22.59
CA CYS A 41 6.93 8.22 21.17
C CYS A 41 8.42 7.91 20.95
N THR A 42 9.34 8.69 21.54
CA THR A 42 10.79 8.44 21.42
C THR A 42 11.23 7.14 22.08
N ALA A 43 10.57 6.70 23.15
CA ALA A 43 10.86 5.41 23.78
C ALA A 43 10.50 4.23 22.86
N ILE A 44 9.40 4.32 22.12
CA ILE A 44 9.00 3.33 21.12
C ILE A 44 9.89 3.42 19.87
N GLU A 45 10.14 4.63 19.38
CA GLU A 45 10.92 4.90 18.18
C GLU A 45 12.11 5.84 18.48
N PRO A 46 13.27 5.29 18.89
CA PRO A 46 14.44 6.06 19.30
C PRO A 46 15.04 6.95 18.20
N GLY A 47 14.75 6.68 16.92
CA GLY A 47 15.18 7.56 15.82
C GLY A 47 14.62 8.98 15.94
N LEU A 48 13.45 9.14 16.59
CA LEU A 48 12.78 10.43 16.79
C LEU A 48 13.58 11.40 17.68
N ARG A 49 14.62 10.95 18.39
CA ARG A 49 15.54 11.84 19.12
C ARG A 49 16.22 12.86 18.20
N TRP A 50 16.31 12.54 16.91
CA TRP A 50 16.92 13.38 15.88
C TRP A 50 15.90 14.16 15.06
N ALA A 51 14.60 13.99 15.31
CA ALA A 51 13.56 14.69 14.59
C ALA A 51 13.77 16.21 14.68
N ARG A 52 13.46 16.93 13.59
CA ARG A 52 13.60 18.39 13.55
C ARG A 52 12.74 19.08 14.60
N GLN A 53 11.61 18.46 14.96
CA GLN A 53 10.71 18.87 16.03
C GLN A 53 10.17 17.62 16.74
N ALA A 54 10.00 17.70 18.05
CA ALA A 54 9.36 16.61 18.80
C ALA A 54 7.87 16.51 18.44
N PRO A 55 7.31 15.29 18.32
CA PRO A 55 5.86 15.13 18.19
C PRO A 55 5.17 15.65 19.45
N VAL A 56 3.95 16.19 19.33
CA VAL A 56 3.16 16.56 20.52
C VAL A 56 2.61 15.34 21.25
N GLY A 57 2.52 14.21 20.54
CA GLY A 57 2.13 12.92 21.07
C GLY A 57 2.04 11.86 19.96
N GLY A 58 1.49 10.71 20.30
CA GLY A 58 1.27 9.65 19.33
C GLY A 58 0.29 8.59 19.80
N ILE A 59 -0.12 7.74 18.87
CA ILE A 59 -1.00 6.61 19.13
C ILE A 59 -0.24 5.35 18.74
N TYR A 60 0.02 4.49 19.72
CA TYR A 60 0.74 3.25 19.49
C TYR A 60 -0.20 2.06 19.51
N LEU A 61 -0.20 1.29 18.42
CA LEU A 61 -0.96 0.06 18.25
C LEU A 61 0.02 -1.12 18.34
N PRO A 62 0.11 -1.83 19.47
CA PRO A 62 1.10 -2.90 19.68
C PRO A 62 0.89 -4.11 18.76
N ASP A 63 -0.35 -4.38 18.37
CA ASP A 63 -0.74 -5.59 17.61
C ASP A 63 -0.74 -5.35 16.10
N ASP A 64 -0.53 -4.11 15.65
CA ASP A 64 -0.45 -3.79 14.23
C ASP A 64 0.89 -4.22 13.63
N GLU A 65 0.86 -4.54 12.34
CA GLU A 65 2.03 -4.99 11.61
C GLU A 65 2.20 -4.30 10.26
N ALA A 66 3.45 -4.24 9.80
CA ALA A 66 3.78 -3.89 8.44
C ALA A 66 4.51 -5.04 7.75
N GLY A 67 4.22 -5.22 6.46
CA GLY A 67 4.75 -6.31 5.66
C GLY A 67 5.23 -5.85 4.29
N ASP A 68 6.11 -6.64 3.69
CA ASP A 68 6.51 -6.48 2.30
C ASP A 68 5.50 -7.22 1.40
N CYS A 69 4.55 -6.48 0.82
CA CYS A 69 3.52 -7.02 -0.06
C CYS A 69 4.09 -7.73 -1.30
N ALA A 70 5.24 -7.26 -1.84
CA ALA A 70 5.87 -7.87 -3.00
C ALA A 70 6.52 -9.21 -2.64
N ARG A 71 7.11 -9.31 -1.44
CA ARG A 71 7.58 -10.60 -0.90
C ARG A 71 6.41 -11.53 -0.62
N PHE A 72 5.38 -11.05 0.09
CA PHE A 72 4.19 -11.84 0.44
C PHE A 72 3.54 -12.46 -0.80
N THR A 73 3.29 -11.68 -1.85
CA THR A 73 2.65 -12.17 -3.08
C THR A 73 3.50 -13.19 -3.84
N ARG A 74 4.84 -13.04 -3.84
CA ARG A 74 5.75 -14.01 -4.47
C ARG A 74 5.79 -15.33 -3.69
N GLU A 75 5.87 -15.26 -2.37
CA GLU A 75 5.86 -16.45 -1.51
C GLU A 75 4.51 -17.18 -1.58
N LEU A 76 3.40 -16.43 -1.52
CA LEU A 76 2.05 -16.99 -1.68
C LEU A 76 1.89 -17.69 -3.04
N ARG A 77 2.38 -17.06 -4.12
CA ARG A 77 2.37 -17.68 -5.45
C ARG A 77 3.12 -19.02 -5.46
N ALA A 78 4.32 -19.07 -4.88
CA ALA A 78 5.11 -20.31 -4.84
C ALA A 78 4.36 -21.44 -4.10
N LEU A 79 3.69 -21.10 -3.00
CA LEU A 79 2.84 -22.05 -2.26
C LEU A 79 1.64 -22.51 -3.12
N CYS A 80 0.97 -21.61 -3.82
CA CYS A 80 -0.14 -21.97 -4.71
C CYS A 80 0.34 -22.88 -5.85
N GLU A 81 1.49 -22.60 -6.48
CA GLU A 81 2.09 -23.45 -7.52
C GLU A 81 2.41 -24.85 -6.99
N ALA A 82 2.95 -24.96 -5.78
CA ALA A 82 3.19 -26.24 -5.11
C ALA A 82 1.89 -27.02 -4.82
N ASN A 83 0.74 -26.33 -4.76
CA ASN A 83 -0.58 -26.91 -4.59
C ASN A 83 -1.35 -27.08 -5.91
N GLY A 84 -0.67 -27.02 -7.06
CA GLY A 84 -1.24 -27.31 -8.38
C GLY A 84 -1.88 -26.12 -9.10
N VAL A 85 -1.77 -24.90 -8.57
CA VAL A 85 -2.28 -23.70 -9.25
C VAL A 85 -1.38 -23.35 -10.44
N THR A 86 -1.99 -23.13 -11.61
CA THR A 86 -1.28 -22.66 -12.81
C THR A 86 -1.34 -21.14 -12.92
N PHE A 87 -0.20 -20.46 -12.84
CA PHE A 87 -0.10 -19.02 -13.09
C PHE A 87 0.22 -18.74 -14.57
N ARG A 88 -0.68 -18.04 -15.26
CA ARG A 88 -0.47 -17.55 -16.62
C ARG A 88 -0.07 -16.08 -16.62
N LEU A 89 1.22 -15.81 -16.47
CA LEU A 89 1.75 -14.44 -16.56
C LEU A 89 1.79 -13.96 -18.02
N ARG A 90 1.92 -12.64 -18.22
CA ARG A 90 1.94 -12.01 -19.56
C ARG A 90 0.73 -12.41 -20.42
N THR A 91 -0.39 -12.67 -19.77
CA THR A 91 -1.66 -13.05 -20.38
C THR A 91 -2.66 -11.97 -20.04
N GLU A 92 -3.18 -11.29 -21.07
CA GLU A 92 -4.15 -10.22 -20.91
C GLU A 92 -5.56 -10.80 -21.01
N LEU A 93 -6.40 -10.48 -20.03
CA LEU A 93 -7.83 -10.76 -20.09
C LEU A 93 -8.51 -9.75 -21.03
N ARG A 94 -9.25 -10.26 -22.02
CA ARG A 94 -10.01 -9.45 -22.98
C ARG A 94 -11.47 -9.32 -22.58
N ALA A 95 -12.10 -10.42 -22.20
CA ALA A 95 -13.52 -10.49 -21.87
C ALA A 95 -13.84 -11.75 -21.05
N LEU A 96 -15.01 -11.78 -20.42
CA LEU A 96 -15.63 -13.03 -19.96
C LEU A 96 -16.30 -13.73 -21.15
N ASP A 97 -16.17 -15.04 -21.23
CA ASP A 97 -16.96 -15.84 -22.18
C ASP A 97 -18.29 -16.21 -21.52
N VAL A 98 -19.39 -15.62 -21.99
CA VAL A 98 -20.73 -15.78 -21.42
C VAL A 98 -21.68 -16.28 -22.49
N ALA A 99 -22.41 -17.36 -22.19
CA ALA A 99 -23.46 -17.89 -23.04
C ALA A 99 -24.66 -18.33 -22.20
N GLY A 100 -25.88 -17.99 -22.64
CA GLY A 100 -27.11 -18.35 -21.91
C GLY A 100 -27.17 -17.82 -20.47
N GLY A 101 -26.57 -16.64 -20.21
CA GLY A 101 -26.49 -16.06 -18.87
C GLY A 101 -25.50 -16.75 -17.92
N ARG A 102 -24.67 -17.68 -18.42
CA ARG A 102 -23.64 -18.38 -17.63
C ARG A 102 -22.25 -18.11 -18.18
N VAL A 103 -21.30 -17.90 -17.26
CA VAL A 103 -19.87 -17.83 -17.61
C VAL A 103 -19.40 -19.24 -18.00
N ARG A 104 -18.67 -19.36 -19.10
CA ARG A 104 -18.01 -20.58 -19.57
C ARG A 104 -16.49 -20.53 -19.43
N GLY A 105 -15.96 -19.36 -19.10
CA GLY A 105 -14.54 -19.10 -19.03
C GLY A 105 -14.21 -17.65 -19.35
N VAL A 106 -13.02 -17.44 -19.92
CA VAL A 106 -12.48 -16.12 -20.24
C VAL A 106 -11.85 -16.11 -21.63
N ARG A 107 -11.80 -14.93 -22.24
CA ARG A 107 -11.07 -14.67 -23.48
C ARG A 107 -9.74 -14.01 -23.15
N ILE A 108 -8.63 -14.61 -23.59
CA ILE A 108 -7.28 -14.18 -23.25
C ILE A 108 -6.43 -13.94 -24.50
N ALA A 109 -5.43 -13.07 -24.38
CA ALA A 109 -4.42 -12.87 -25.40
C ALA A 109 -3.02 -12.90 -24.78
N ALA A 110 -2.04 -13.43 -25.51
CA ALA A 110 -0.64 -13.35 -25.10
C ALA A 110 -0.13 -11.91 -25.29
N ARG A 111 0.59 -11.38 -24.29
CA ARG A 111 1.34 -10.12 -24.44
C ARG A 111 2.81 -10.39 -24.72
N ASP A 112 3.32 -9.85 -25.82
CA ASP A 112 4.76 -9.67 -26.02
C ASP A 112 5.21 -8.38 -25.31
N LEU A 113 6.32 -8.45 -24.59
CA LEU A 113 6.91 -7.30 -23.87
C LEU A 113 7.86 -6.48 -24.77
N ARG A 114 8.21 -6.99 -25.96
CA ARG A 114 9.06 -6.30 -26.94
C ARG A 114 8.28 -5.44 -27.93
N ASP A 115 6.96 -5.52 -27.88
CA ASP A 115 6.07 -4.87 -28.83
C ASP A 115 5.47 -3.62 -28.19
N ASP A 116 5.75 -2.48 -28.80
CA ASP A 116 5.24 -1.13 -28.54
C ASP A 116 3.74 -0.98 -28.85
N GLY A 117 2.99 -2.07 -28.69
CA GLY A 117 1.52 -2.11 -28.72
C GLY A 117 0.91 -2.55 -30.04
N HIS A 118 1.66 -3.13 -30.98
CA HIS A 118 1.20 -3.38 -32.34
C HIS A 118 1.01 -4.85 -32.76
N ARG A 119 1.46 -5.86 -32.00
CA ARG A 119 1.08 -7.28 -32.25
C ARG A 119 0.63 -7.99 -30.98
N THR A 120 -0.67 -7.94 -30.75
CA THR A 120 -1.35 -8.93 -29.89
C THR A 120 -1.74 -10.12 -30.75
N ARG A 121 -1.19 -11.30 -30.44
CA ARG A 121 -1.60 -12.55 -31.10
C ARG A 121 -2.90 -13.08 -30.49
N ASP A 122 -3.72 -13.65 -31.37
CA ASP A 122 -4.98 -14.38 -31.22
C ASP A 122 -5.67 -14.38 -29.85
N ASP A 123 -6.91 -13.88 -29.86
CA ASP A 123 -7.88 -14.04 -28.79
C ASP A 123 -8.29 -15.52 -28.67
N ALA A 124 -7.90 -16.16 -27.57
CA ALA A 124 -8.17 -17.55 -27.29
C ALA A 124 -9.14 -17.71 -26.10
N PRO A 125 -10.16 -18.59 -26.22
CA PRO A 125 -10.98 -18.95 -25.08
C PRO A 125 -10.20 -19.85 -24.11
N LEU A 126 -10.37 -19.60 -22.82
CA LEU A 126 -9.92 -20.45 -21.72
C LEU A 126 -11.15 -20.85 -20.91
N ALA A 127 -11.56 -22.10 -21.05
CA ALA A 127 -12.72 -22.65 -20.35
C ALA A 127 -12.47 -22.73 -18.83
N ALA A 128 -13.51 -22.45 -18.05
CA ALA A 128 -13.53 -22.63 -16.61
C ALA A 128 -14.97 -22.80 -16.11
N ASP A 129 -15.18 -23.62 -15.09
CA ASP A 129 -16.50 -23.80 -14.47
C ASP A 129 -16.92 -22.58 -13.64
N ALA A 130 -15.94 -21.84 -13.10
CA ALA A 130 -16.14 -20.63 -12.33
C ALA A 130 -15.03 -19.61 -12.62
N VAL A 131 -15.36 -18.33 -12.49
CA VAL A 131 -14.44 -17.21 -12.66
C VAL A 131 -14.57 -16.26 -11.47
N VAL A 132 -13.43 -15.91 -10.86
CA VAL A 132 -13.34 -14.87 -9.83
C VAL A 132 -12.63 -13.65 -10.43
N VAL A 133 -13.28 -12.48 -10.37
CA VAL A 133 -12.70 -11.22 -10.87
C VAL A 133 -11.97 -10.52 -9.73
N ALA A 134 -10.64 -10.45 -9.82
CA ALA A 134 -9.76 -9.83 -8.83
C ALA A 134 -8.78 -8.83 -9.50
N LEU A 135 -9.29 -7.96 -10.38
CA LEU A 135 -8.48 -7.06 -11.22
C LEU A 135 -8.29 -5.66 -10.63
N GLY A 136 -8.56 -5.48 -9.33
CA GLY A 136 -8.57 -4.16 -8.70
C GLY A 136 -9.50 -3.20 -9.44
N VAL A 137 -9.01 -1.99 -9.73
CA VAL A 137 -9.77 -0.92 -10.40
C VAL A 137 -10.23 -1.27 -11.82
N ASP A 138 -9.56 -2.23 -12.49
CA ASP A 138 -9.96 -2.68 -13.83
C ASP A 138 -11.20 -3.59 -13.81
N SER A 139 -11.59 -4.10 -12.64
CA SER A 139 -12.79 -4.94 -12.48
C SER A 139 -14.05 -4.22 -12.95
N ALA A 140 -14.17 -2.93 -12.62
CA ALA A 140 -15.32 -2.10 -13.01
C ALA A 140 -15.46 -2.00 -14.53
N ARG A 141 -14.34 -1.85 -15.25
CA ARG A 141 -14.32 -1.80 -16.72
C ARG A 141 -14.68 -3.14 -17.34
N LEU A 142 -14.14 -4.24 -16.80
CA LEU A 142 -14.42 -5.59 -17.30
C LEU A 142 -15.91 -5.96 -17.15
N LEU A 143 -16.51 -5.63 -16.01
CA LEU A 143 -17.83 -6.13 -15.61
C LEU A 143 -19.00 -5.29 -16.17
N ARG A 144 -18.75 -4.03 -16.49
CA ARG A 144 -19.77 -3.10 -17.01
C ARG A 144 -20.56 -3.61 -18.23
N PRO A 145 -19.95 -4.24 -19.26
CA PRO A 145 -20.70 -4.80 -20.40
C PRO A 145 -21.69 -5.90 -20.04
N TYR A 146 -21.53 -6.52 -18.87
CA TYR A 146 -22.40 -7.59 -18.35
C TYR A 146 -23.46 -7.06 -17.39
N GLY A 147 -23.64 -5.73 -17.30
CA GLY A 147 -24.63 -5.09 -16.43
C GLY A 147 -24.28 -5.10 -14.95
N ILE A 148 -23.04 -5.44 -14.60
CA ILE A 148 -22.56 -5.45 -13.21
C ILE A 148 -21.81 -4.13 -12.97
N ASP A 149 -22.39 -3.31 -12.11
CA ASP A 149 -21.75 -2.07 -11.65
C ASP A 149 -20.89 -2.32 -10.41
N VAL A 150 -19.68 -1.79 -10.41
CA VAL A 150 -18.71 -1.95 -9.33
C VAL A 150 -18.27 -0.55 -8.90
N PRO A 151 -18.61 -0.10 -7.67
CA PRO A 151 -18.39 1.27 -7.22
C PRO A 151 -16.93 1.50 -6.80
N LEU A 152 -16.00 1.35 -7.76
CA LEU A 152 -14.57 1.52 -7.57
C LEU A 152 -14.04 2.69 -8.41
N TYR A 153 -13.18 3.49 -7.78
CA TYR A 153 -12.49 4.61 -8.42
C TYR A 153 -11.00 4.55 -8.10
N PRO A 154 -10.09 4.71 -9.08
CA PRO A 154 -8.66 4.66 -8.84
C PRO A 154 -8.18 5.91 -8.09
N VAL A 155 -7.39 5.68 -7.04
CA VAL A 155 -6.63 6.73 -6.35
C VAL A 155 -5.16 6.46 -6.57
N LYS A 156 -4.44 7.46 -7.07
CA LYS A 156 -3.00 7.35 -7.29
C LYS A 156 -2.26 7.72 -6.01
N GLY A 157 -1.42 6.80 -5.53
CA GLY A 157 -0.51 6.99 -4.41
C GLY A 157 0.93 7.18 -4.85
N TYR A 158 1.74 7.78 -3.98
CA TYR A 158 3.17 7.98 -4.20
C TYR A 158 3.97 7.23 -3.16
N SER A 159 5.12 6.69 -3.56
CA SER A 159 6.08 6.09 -2.63
C SER A 159 7.51 6.23 -3.12
N ALA A 160 8.44 6.44 -2.20
CA ALA A 160 9.88 6.37 -2.44
C ALA A 160 10.48 5.28 -1.55
N THR A 161 11.41 4.49 -2.10
CA THR A 161 12.19 3.50 -1.33
C THR A 161 13.64 3.94 -1.35
N LEU A 162 14.23 4.09 -0.17
CA LEU A 162 15.54 4.70 0.04
C LEU A 162 16.43 3.75 0.84
N ALA A 163 17.74 3.85 0.66
CA ALA A 163 18.70 3.08 1.44
C ALA A 163 18.87 3.72 2.82
N VAL A 164 18.91 2.91 3.88
CA VAL A 164 19.23 3.41 5.22
C VAL A 164 20.74 3.68 5.29
N VAL A 165 21.12 4.92 5.60
CA VAL A 165 22.54 5.32 5.73
C VAL A 165 23.00 5.47 7.17
N ASP A 166 22.06 5.71 8.10
CA ASP A 166 22.32 5.84 9.53
C ASP A 166 21.25 5.08 10.32
N ASP A 167 21.61 3.88 10.80
CA ASP A 167 20.70 2.98 11.53
C ASP A 167 20.21 3.58 12.86
N GLU A 168 21.02 4.45 13.46
CA GLU A 168 20.71 5.09 14.73
C GLU A 168 19.65 6.19 14.59
N LYS A 169 19.61 6.84 13.42
CA LYS A 169 18.62 7.86 13.05
C LYS A 169 17.40 7.27 12.35
N ALA A 170 17.52 6.09 11.76
CA ALA A 170 16.43 5.47 11.01
C ALA A 170 15.28 4.99 11.91
N PRO A 171 14.05 4.94 11.38
CA PRO A 171 12.94 4.29 12.06
C PRO A 171 13.24 2.80 12.26
N ARG A 172 12.86 2.25 13.40
CA ARG A 172 12.95 0.82 13.69
C ARG A 172 11.67 0.06 13.36
N ALA A 173 10.53 0.75 13.34
CA ALA A 173 9.21 0.17 13.10
C ALA A 173 8.50 0.84 11.92
N ALA A 174 7.22 0.51 11.74
CA ALA A 174 6.32 1.22 10.85
C ALA A 174 5.59 2.32 11.61
N LEU A 175 5.41 3.46 10.96
CA LEU A 175 4.75 4.61 11.55
C LEU A 175 4.05 5.48 10.50
N MET A 176 3.15 6.33 10.97
CA MET A 176 2.40 7.30 10.17
C MET A 176 2.66 8.72 10.68
N ASP A 177 2.87 9.64 9.76
CA ASP A 177 2.60 11.06 9.98
C ASP A 177 1.11 11.33 9.79
N GLU A 178 0.39 11.68 10.85
CA GLU A 178 -1.06 11.87 10.76
C GLU A 178 -1.46 13.16 10.03
N SER A 179 -0.66 14.22 10.12
CA SER A 179 -0.97 15.51 9.51
C SER A 179 -0.90 15.45 7.98
N LEU A 180 0.12 14.77 7.45
CA LEU A 180 0.38 14.65 6.01
C LEU A 180 0.03 13.28 5.45
N LYS A 181 -0.56 12.41 6.27
CA LYS A 181 -1.00 11.05 5.91
C LYS A 181 0.09 10.30 5.14
N THR A 182 1.29 10.31 5.69
CA THR A 182 2.49 9.71 5.09
C THR A 182 3.04 8.62 6.00
N ALA A 183 3.05 7.40 5.51
CA ALA A 183 3.62 6.25 6.19
C ALA A 183 5.13 6.16 5.94
N ILE A 184 5.88 5.79 6.97
CA ILE A 184 7.30 5.42 6.88
C ILE A 184 7.41 3.99 7.41
N THR A 185 8.01 3.10 6.63
CA THR A 185 8.16 1.69 7.00
C THR A 185 9.57 1.22 6.71
N ARG A 186 10.23 0.64 7.71
CA ARG A 186 11.55 0.03 7.54
C ARG A 186 11.45 -1.40 7.02
N PHE A 187 12.24 -1.72 5.99
CA PHE A 187 12.42 -3.04 5.41
C PHE A 187 13.90 -3.44 5.43
N GLY A 188 14.43 -3.74 6.62
CA GLY A 188 15.83 -4.11 6.78
C GLY A 188 16.78 -2.96 6.37
N PRO A 189 17.59 -3.10 5.31
CA PRO A 189 18.53 -2.05 4.88
C PRO A 189 17.87 -0.89 4.11
N THR A 190 16.57 -0.96 3.83
CA THR A 190 15.83 0.12 3.16
C THR A 190 14.69 0.61 4.02
N LEU A 191 14.21 1.82 3.74
CA LEU A 191 12.94 2.32 4.22
C LEU A 191 12.07 2.74 3.03
N ARG A 192 10.76 2.69 3.21
CA ARG A 192 9.78 3.20 2.25
C ARG A 192 8.99 4.31 2.90
N VAL A 193 8.87 5.41 2.19
CA VAL A 193 7.97 6.51 2.52
C VAL A 193 6.84 6.49 1.51
N ALA A 194 5.59 6.45 1.96
CA ALA A 194 4.44 6.36 1.07
C ALA A 194 3.29 7.23 1.58
N GLY A 195 2.57 7.88 0.67
CA GLY A 195 1.50 8.80 1.02
C GLY A 195 0.97 9.52 -0.21
N THR A 196 0.24 10.61 0.03
CA THR A 196 -0.48 11.39 -0.99
C THR A 196 -1.56 10.60 -1.71
N ALA A 197 -2.80 11.09 -1.68
CA ALA A 197 -3.90 10.56 -2.47
C ALA A 197 -4.21 11.54 -3.62
N GLU A 198 -4.00 11.12 -4.87
CA GLU A 198 -4.36 11.89 -6.06
C GLU A 198 -5.59 11.27 -6.73
N LEU A 199 -6.67 12.06 -6.75
CA LEU A 199 -7.89 11.78 -7.48
C LEU A 199 -7.80 12.39 -8.89
N GLY A 200 -8.50 11.80 -9.86
CA GLY A 200 -8.64 12.39 -11.20
C GLY A 200 -7.60 11.98 -12.23
N SER A 201 -6.43 11.48 -11.82
CA SER A 201 -5.33 11.19 -12.74
C SER A 201 -5.13 9.69 -12.94
N ARG A 202 -5.16 9.27 -14.21
CA ARG A 202 -4.72 7.93 -14.65
C ARG A 202 -3.29 7.93 -15.17
N HIS A 203 -2.64 9.09 -15.24
CA HIS A 203 -1.29 9.22 -15.79
C HIS A 203 -0.24 8.79 -14.76
N ALA A 204 0.70 7.97 -15.21
CA ALA A 204 1.83 7.52 -14.40
C ALA A 204 2.89 8.61 -14.15
N ALA A 205 2.74 9.80 -14.76
CA ALA A 205 3.67 10.92 -14.58
C ALA A 205 3.79 11.30 -13.10
N LEU A 206 5.01 11.34 -12.57
CA LEU A 206 5.24 11.71 -11.18
C LEU A 206 4.99 13.21 -11.01
N ARG A 207 4.31 13.58 -9.91
CA ARG A 207 4.16 14.98 -9.52
C ARG A 207 5.26 15.28 -8.52
N GLN A 208 6.12 16.23 -8.86
CA GLN A 208 7.27 16.58 -8.03
C GLN A 208 6.84 16.96 -6.61
N GLN A 209 5.79 17.77 -6.47
CA GLN A 209 5.26 18.19 -5.16
C GLN A 209 4.86 17.02 -4.24
N ALA A 210 4.34 15.92 -4.80
CA ALA A 210 4.00 14.74 -4.01
C ALA A 210 5.28 14.06 -3.47
N LEU A 211 6.32 13.95 -4.31
CA LEU A 211 7.62 13.42 -3.90
C LEU A 211 8.28 14.32 -2.85
N ASP A 212 8.24 15.63 -3.05
CA ASP A 212 8.78 16.62 -2.11
C ASP A 212 8.10 16.52 -0.75
N THR A 213 6.79 16.25 -0.73
CA THR A 213 6.03 16.02 0.52
C THR A 213 6.52 14.77 1.25
N LEU A 214 6.72 13.65 0.53
CA LEU A 214 7.26 12.43 1.13
C LEU A 214 8.65 12.66 1.72
N MET A 215 9.54 13.32 0.96
CA MET A 215 10.91 13.60 1.41
C MET A 215 10.93 14.56 2.59
N LYS A 216 10.05 15.56 2.58
CA LYS A 216 9.86 16.46 3.72
C LYS A 216 9.44 15.70 4.99
N VAL A 217 8.47 14.81 4.91
CA VAL A 217 8.02 14.03 6.09
C VAL A 217 9.16 13.18 6.64
N LEU A 218 9.91 12.51 5.76
CA LEU A 218 11.07 11.73 6.17
C LEU A 218 12.13 12.60 6.85
N ASP A 219 12.47 13.73 6.25
CA ASP A 219 13.48 14.66 6.77
C ASP A 219 13.04 15.36 8.07
N ASP A 220 11.73 15.58 8.26
CA ASP A 220 11.19 16.11 9.50
C ASP A 220 11.36 15.13 10.67
N TRP A 221 11.03 13.85 10.47
CA TRP A 221 11.05 12.84 11.55
C TRP A 221 12.40 12.12 11.72
N PHE A 222 13.10 11.86 10.62
CA PHE A 222 14.34 11.08 10.58
C PHE A 222 15.37 11.74 9.64
N PRO A 223 15.81 12.97 9.95
CA PRO A 223 16.77 13.67 9.11
C PRO A 223 18.05 12.84 8.96
N GLN A 224 18.57 12.77 7.73
CA GLN A 224 19.80 12.05 7.37
C GLN A 224 19.76 10.53 7.61
N ALA A 225 18.59 9.93 7.82
CA ALA A 225 18.47 8.48 7.99
C ALA A 225 18.63 7.68 6.70
N ALA A 226 18.33 8.28 5.53
CA ALA A 226 18.32 7.59 4.25
C ALA A 226 18.69 8.48 3.05
N ASP A 227 19.17 7.85 1.97
CA ASP A 227 19.52 8.45 0.67
C ASP A 227 19.01 7.66 -0.55
#